data_AF-A0A955RYI7-F1
#
_entry.id   AF-A0A955RYI7-F1
#
_cell.length_a   1.000
_cell.length_b   1.000
_cell.length_c   1.000
_cell.angle_alpha   90.00
_cell.angle_beta   90.00
_cell.angle_gamma   90.00
#
_symmetry.space_group_name_H-M   'P 1'
#
loop_
_entity.id
_entity.type
_entity.pdbx_description
1 polymer ?
#
loop_
_entity_poly.entity_id
_entity_poly.type
_entity_poly.pdbx_seq_one_letter_code
_entity_poly.pdbx_strand_id
1 'polypeptide(L)'
;MNTKKVLRTILGLLLVSSFLASDVHADSSAVQNSNSKIRFTMDGKNWKTGYEEYNDYMGISEYVLEDETVDDWTELITAMWIDVGPEVTVKNFVDSFIKSLKEKYPSLTSNIVEQGNIKIVFEWQNHAFPYQHEIKKIEKKGSLILSTSY
;
A
#
# COMPACT_ATOMS: atom_id res chain seq x y z
N MET A 1 -12.92 7.34 -19.40
CA MET A 1 -12.18 7.77 -18.20
C MET A 1 -11.67 6.52 -17.52
N ASN A 2 -10.36 6.32 -17.42
CA ASN A 2 -9.79 5.06 -16.93
C ASN A 2 -9.87 5.03 -15.39
N THR A 3 -10.75 4.19 -14.86
CA THR A 3 -11.24 4.23 -13.46
C THR A 3 -10.20 3.75 -12.45
N LYS A 4 -9.22 2.94 -12.87
CA LYS A 4 -8.07 2.52 -12.06
C LYS A 4 -7.12 3.69 -11.75
N LYS A 5 -7.09 4.71 -12.61
CA LYS A 5 -6.28 5.93 -12.44
C LYS A 5 -6.73 6.82 -11.28
N VAL A 6 -8.04 6.84 -11.01
CA VAL A 6 -8.65 7.59 -9.88
C VAL A 6 -8.37 6.93 -8.54
N LEU A 7 -8.14 5.61 -8.53
CA LEU A 7 -7.94 4.82 -7.31
C LEU A 7 -6.56 5.08 -6.68
N ARG A 8 -5.51 5.24 -7.51
CA ARG A 8 -4.15 5.59 -7.05
C ARG A 8 -4.10 6.87 -6.23
N THR A 9 -4.79 7.91 -6.70
CA THR A 9 -4.83 9.20 -6.00
C THR A 9 -5.37 9.05 -4.59
N ILE A 10 -6.25 8.08 -4.34
CA ILE A 10 -6.95 7.98 -3.04
C ILE A 10 -6.26 7.03 -2.06
N LEU A 11 -5.60 5.96 -2.54
CA LEU A 11 -4.77 5.13 -1.65
C LEU A 11 -3.53 5.89 -1.15
N GLY A 12 -2.97 6.76 -2.01
CA GLY A 12 -1.91 7.70 -1.63
C GLY A 12 -2.41 8.84 -0.73
N LEU A 13 -3.55 9.47 -1.03
CA LEU A 13 -4.04 10.58 -0.20
C LEU A 13 -4.54 10.17 1.20
N LEU A 14 -5.16 8.99 1.35
CA LEU A 14 -5.77 8.58 2.63
C LEU A 14 -4.74 8.37 3.75
N LEU A 15 -3.48 8.09 3.42
CA LEU A 15 -2.39 7.97 4.41
C LEU A 15 -1.69 9.30 4.69
N VAL A 16 -1.75 10.26 3.77
CA VAL A 16 -1.01 11.54 3.88
C VAL A 16 -1.80 12.58 4.70
N SER A 17 -3.13 12.58 4.66
CA SER A 17 -3.92 13.65 5.29
C SER A 17 -3.99 13.60 6.82
N SER A 18 -3.56 12.52 7.47
CA SER A 18 -3.66 12.35 8.93
C SER A 18 -2.33 12.45 9.69
N PHE A 19 -1.19 12.64 9.01
CA PHE A 19 0.12 12.62 9.68
C PHE A 19 1.08 13.78 9.36
N LEU A 20 0.72 14.75 8.53
CA LEU A 20 1.62 15.87 8.23
C LEU A 20 1.09 17.20 8.78
N ALA A 21 1.51 17.52 10.00
CA ALA A 21 1.65 18.89 10.44
C ALA A 21 2.94 19.01 11.26
N SER A 22 4.07 19.12 10.57
CA SER A 22 5.33 19.67 11.11
C SER A 22 6.28 19.91 9.93
N ASP A 23 6.41 21.19 9.55
CA ASP A 23 7.45 21.67 8.66
C ASP A 23 8.84 21.45 9.28
N VAL A 24 9.70 20.65 8.64
CA VAL A 24 11.16 20.76 8.78
C VAL A 24 11.80 20.42 7.43
N HIS A 25 12.53 21.39 6.87
CA HIS A 25 13.45 21.17 5.76
C HIS A 25 14.63 20.32 6.23
N ALA A 26 14.86 19.17 5.61
CA ALA A 26 16.08 18.38 5.76
C ALA A 26 16.47 17.71 4.43
N ASP A 27 17.77 17.54 4.28
CA ASP A 27 18.57 17.40 3.06
C ASP A 27 18.38 16.05 2.33
N SER A 28 18.00 16.11 1.05
CA SER A 28 17.50 14.98 0.23
C SER A 28 18.59 14.18 -0.49
N SER A 29 19.70 13.88 0.17
CA SER A 29 20.84 13.23 -0.49
C SER A 29 21.16 11.85 0.09
N ALA A 30 20.21 10.90 0.00
CA ALA A 30 20.52 9.49 0.26
C ALA A 30 19.55 8.43 -0.32
N VAL A 31 18.76 8.67 -1.38
CA VAL A 31 18.04 7.56 -2.06
C VAL A 31 17.95 7.83 -3.56
N GLN A 32 19.01 7.51 -4.32
CA GLN A 32 18.90 7.34 -5.77
C GLN A 32 19.85 6.24 -6.29
N ASN A 33 19.33 5.50 -7.29
CA ASN A 33 19.97 4.55 -8.19
C ASN A 33 20.03 3.06 -7.81
N SER A 34 18.93 2.36 -8.10
CA SER A 34 18.99 1.24 -9.05
C SER A 34 17.78 1.28 -9.99
N ASN A 35 17.97 1.72 -11.23
CA ASN A 35 16.95 1.71 -12.30
C ASN A 35 16.54 0.29 -12.78
N SER A 36 16.76 -0.74 -11.97
CA SER A 36 16.42 -2.12 -12.32
C SER A 36 14.95 -2.39 -11.99
N LYS A 37 14.09 -2.32 -13.01
CA LYS A 37 12.72 -2.85 -12.90
C LYS A 37 12.79 -4.32 -12.48
N ILE A 38 12.11 -4.67 -11.40
CA ILE A 38 12.08 -6.03 -10.87
C ILE A 38 11.14 -6.87 -11.73
N ARG A 39 11.53 -8.11 -11.98
CA ARG A 39 10.69 -9.16 -12.55
C ARG A 39 10.77 -10.39 -11.67
N PHE A 40 9.65 -11.06 -11.43
CA PHE A 40 9.60 -12.27 -10.62
C PHE A 40 8.43 -13.17 -11.05
N THR A 41 8.48 -14.43 -10.63
CA THR A 41 7.40 -15.40 -10.85
C THR A 41 6.75 -15.74 -9.52
N MET A 42 5.43 -15.61 -9.45
CA MET A 42 4.61 -15.99 -8.29
C MET A 42 3.33 -16.63 -8.79
N ASP A 43 2.92 -17.76 -8.20
CA ASP A 43 1.74 -18.54 -8.59
C ASP A 43 1.71 -18.90 -10.09
N GLY A 44 2.89 -19.17 -10.66
CA GLY A 44 3.04 -19.50 -12.09
C GLY A 44 2.88 -18.32 -13.05
N LYS A 45 2.69 -17.10 -12.53
CA LYS A 45 2.55 -15.86 -13.31
C LYS A 45 3.82 -15.03 -13.25
N ASN A 46 4.12 -14.36 -14.36
CA ASN A 46 5.27 -13.45 -14.45
C ASN A 46 4.81 -12.02 -14.16
N TRP A 47 5.46 -11.42 -13.17
CA TRP A 47 5.21 -10.08 -12.69
C TRP A 47 6.35 -9.16 -13.08
N LYS A 48 6.02 -7.90 -13.37
CA LYS A 48 6.98 -6.82 -13.64
C LYS A 48 6.63 -5.59 -12.81
N THR A 49 7.63 -4.78 -12.47
CA THR A 49 7.41 -3.44 -11.93
C THR A 49 6.61 -2.59 -12.92
N GLY A 50 5.41 -2.16 -12.51
CA GLY A 50 4.53 -1.26 -13.25
C GLY A 50 4.64 0.19 -12.79
N TYR A 51 4.87 0.41 -11.49
CA TYR A 51 5.02 1.74 -10.89
C TYR A 51 5.93 1.68 -9.67
N GLU A 52 6.72 2.73 -9.46
CA GLU A 52 7.48 2.95 -8.23
C GLU A 52 7.52 4.44 -7.91
N GLU A 53 7.36 4.77 -6.64
CA GLU A 53 7.54 6.11 -6.12
C GLU A 53 8.09 6.02 -4.70
N TYR A 54 8.99 6.92 -4.34
CA TYR A 54 9.56 6.98 -3.01
C TYR A 54 9.94 8.41 -2.64
N ASN A 55 9.89 8.68 -1.34
CA ASN A 55 10.45 9.85 -0.69
C ASN A 55 11.10 9.40 0.64
N ASP A 56 11.48 10.33 1.51
CA ASP A 56 12.19 10.01 2.76
C ASP A 56 11.31 9.27 3.80
N TYR A 57 9.98 9.32 3.66
CA TYR A 57 9.03 8.80 4.64
C TYR A 57 8.22 7.60 4.12
N MET A 58 8.15 7.41 2.82
CA MET A 58 7.43 6.29 2.23
C MET A 58 7.99 5.88 0.88
N GLY A 59 7.76 4.62 0.53
CA GLY A 59 7.95 4.15 -0.82
C GLY A 59 6.93 3.10 -1.17
N ILE A 60 6.54 3.08 -2.43
CA ILE A 60 5.55 2.19 -3.01
C ILE A 60 6.11 1.61 -4.31
N SER A 61 5.92 0.30 -4.48
CA SER A 61 6.15 -0.42 -5.73
C SER A 61 4.89 -1.21 -6.05
N GLU A 62 4.41 -1.05 -7.28
CA GLU A 62 3.28 -1.81 -7.81
C GLU A 62 3.76 -2.73 -8.94
N TYR A 63 3.33 -3.98 -8.89
CA TYR A 63 3.67 -5.00 -9.87
C TYR A 63 2.42 -5.49 -10.57
N VAL A 64 2.55 -5.66 -11.88
CA VAL A 64 1.48 -6.11 -12.78
C VAL A 64 1.97 -7.31 -13.61
N LEU A 65 1.06 -8.01 -14.26
CA LEU A 65 1.42 -9.08 -15.18
C LEU A 65 2.20 -8.54 -16.39
N GLU A 66 2.99 -9.39 -17.05
CA GLU A 66 3.89 -9.01 -18.16
C GLU A 66 3.21 -8.19 -19.27
N ASP A 67 1.96 -8.49 -19.61
CA ASP A 67 1.21 -7.81 -20.68
C ASP A 67 0.32 -6.67 -20.18
N GLU A 68 0.36 -6.38 -18.88
CA GLU A 68 -0.52 -5.41 -18.25
C GLU A 68 0.19 -4.08 -17.96
N THR A 69 -0.62 -3.09 -17.60
CA THR A 69 -0.13 -1.82 -17.08
C THR A 69 -0.77 -1.53 -15.75
N VAL A 70 -0.14 -0.60 -15.06
CA VAL A 70 -0.58 -0.17 -13.76
C VAL A 70 -1.90 0.64 -13.87
N ASP A 71 -2.22 1.19 -15.04
CA ASP A 71 -3.53 1.80 -15.34
C ASP A 71 -4.58 0.79 -15.86
N ASP A 72 -4.16 -0.43 -16.19
CA ASP A 72 -5.02 -1.49 -16.70
C ASP A 72 -4.49 -2.88 -16.34
N TRP A 73 -4.84 -3.31 -15.13
CA TRP A 73 -4.43 -4.59 -14.52
C TRP A 73 -5.63 -5.48 -14.19
N THR A 74 -5.50 -6.78 -14.31
CA THR A 74 -6.46 -7.75 -13.74
C THR A 74 -6.09 -8.13 -12.32
N GLU A 75 -4.78 -8.14 -12.01
CA GLU A 75 -4.23 -8.38 -10.68
C GLU A 75 -3.10 -7.38 -10.39
N LEU A 76 -2.96 -6.99 -9.13
CA LEU A 76 -1.99 -5.96 -8.71
C LEU A 76 -1.35 -6.37 -7.39
N ILE A 77 -0.02 -6.50 -7.38
CA ILE A 77 0.72 -6.61 -6.12
C ILE A 77 1.20 -5.22 -5.75
N THR A 78 0.91 -4.77 -4.54
CA THR A 78 1.45 -3.53 -4.00
C THR A 78 2.37 -3.83 -2.83
N ALA A 79 3.62 -3.37 -2.89
CA ALA A 79 4.54 -3.34 -1.77
C ALA A 79 4.76 -1.89 -1.35
N MET A 80 4.68 -1.60 -0.06
CA MET A 80 4.85 -0.26 0.47
C MET A 80 5.62 -0.31 1.78
N TRP A 81 6.45 0.70 2.01
CA TRP A 81 7.00 1.00 3.33
C TRP A 81 6.62 2.43 3.72
N ILE A 82 6.40 2.64 5.01
CA ILE A 82 6.03 3.95 5.59
C ILE A 82 6.76 4.09 6.92
N ASP A 83 7.48 5.18 7.14
CA ASP A 83 7.94 5.56 8.47
C ASP A 83 6.80 6.19 9.25
N VAL A 84 6.37 5.52 10.32
CA VAL A 84 5.30 5.97 11.21
C VAL A 84 5.80 6.29 12.61
N GLY A 85 7.12 6.32 12.81
CA GLY A 85 7.75 6.48 14.12
C GLY A 85 7.65 5.23 15.01
N PRO A 86 8.36 5.22 16.16
CA PRO A 86 8.45 4.05 17.04
C PRO A 86 7.15 3.75 17.81
N GLU A 87 6.34 4.78 18.10
CA GLU A 87 5.17 4.67 18.98
C GLU A 87 3.94 4.04 18.30
N VAL A 88 3.89 4.02 16.96
CA VAL A 88 2.76 3.46 16.23
C VAL A 88 2.85 1.94 16.19
N THR A 89 1.93 1.27 16.87
CA THR A 89 1.80 -0.19 16.82
C THR A 89 1.19 -0.65 15.50
N VAL A 90 1.47 -1.90 15.10
CA VAL A 90 0.86 -2.51 13.90
C VAL A 90 -0.67 -2.50 13.99
N LYS A 91 -1.21 -2.73 15.19
CA LYS A 91 -2.66 -2.73 15.44
C LYS A 91 -3.26 -1.34 15.23
N ASN A 92 -2.67 -0.30 15.82
CA ASN A 92 -3.18 1.07 15.67
C ASN A 92 -3.14 1.52 14.20
N PHE A 93 -2.10 1.13 13.46
CA PHE A 93 -2.00 1.40 12.02
C PHE A 93 -3.13 0.71 11.24
N VAL A 94 -3.33 -0.61 11.44
CA VAL A 94 -4.38 -1.36 10.75
C VAL A 94 -5.78 -0.86 11.09
N ASP A 95 -6.06 -0.59 12.38
CA ASP A 95 -7.33 -0.05 12.82
C ASP A 95 -7.63 1.29 12.14
N SER A 96 -6.63 2.18 12.06
CA SER A 96 -6.76 3.47 11.39
C SER A 96 -6.99 3.32 9.89
N PHE A 97 -6.24 2.42 9.24
CA PHE A 97 -6.41 2.12 7.81
C PHE A 97 -7.81 1.59 7.48
N ILE A 98 -8.28 0.58 8.22
CA ILE A 98 -9.63 0.02 8.03
C ILE A 98 -10.71 1.07 8.30
N LYS A 99 -10.53 1.92 9.33
CA LYS A 99 -11.44 3.02 9.62
C LYS A 99 -11.54 3.99 8.45
N SER A 100 -10.41 4.47 7.93
CA SER A 100 -10.37 5.37 6.77
C SER A 100 -10.98 4.74 5.51
N LEU A 101 -10.78 3.44 5.30
CA LEU A 101 -11.44 2.70 4.23
C LEU A 101 -12.96 2.67 4.39
N LYS A 102 -13.48 2.41 5.60
CA LYS A 102 -14.93 2.40 5.88
C LYS A 102 -15.57 3.77 5.79
N GLU A 103 -14.86 4.84 6.16
CA GLU A 103 -15.33 6.21 5.98
C GLU A 103 -15.55 6.54 4.50
N LYS A 104 -14.66 6.06 3.63
CA LYS A 104 -14.77 6.26 2.19
C LYS A 104 -15.76 5.30 1.51
N TYR A 105 -15.80 4.06 1.98
CA TYR A 105 -16.63 2.98 1.44
C TYR A 105 -17.49 2.39 2.57
N PRO A 106 -18.66 2.97 2.87
CA PRO A 106 -19.49 2.55 4.01
C PRO A 106 -19.94 1.09 3.96
N SER A 107 -20.02 0.49 2.77
CA SER A 107 -20.36 -0.92 2.56
C SER A 107 -19.17 -1.88 2.61
N LEU A 108 -17.97 -1.37 2.94
CA LEU A 108 -16.76 -2.18 2.99
C LEU A 108 -16.79 -3.19 4.12
N THR A 109 -16.48 -4.44 3.79
CA THR A 109 -16.26 -5.51 4.76
C THR A 109 -14.77 -5.72 4.96
N SER A 110 -14.38 -6.13 6.15
CA SER A 110 -12.99 -6.39 6.51
C SER A 110 -12.93 -7.52 7.54
N ASN A 111 -12.00 -8.45 7.37
CA ASN A 111 -11.82 -9.57 8.29
C ASN A 111 -10.33 -9.76 8.62
N ILE A 112 -10.01 -9.94 9.90
CA ILE A 112 -8.63 -10.19 10.34
C ILE A 112 -8.37 -11.69 10.20
N VAL A 113 -7.40 -12.05 9.38
CA VAL A 113 -6.99 -13.43 9.10
C VAL A 113 -5.93 -13.89 10.11
N GLU A 114 -4.97 -13.03 10.43
CA GLU A 114 -3.91 -13.28 11.40
C GLU A 114 -3.63 -12.01 12.21
N GLN A 115 -3.48 -12.13 13.53
CA GLN A 115 -3.13 -11.02 14.41
C GLN A 115 -1.97 -11.38 15.34
N GLY A 116 -0.89 -10.61 15.24
CA GLY A 116 0.24 -10.63 16.16
C GLY A 116 0.71 -9.22 16.50
N ASN A 117 1.70 -9.12 17.40
CA ASN A 117 2.17 -7.83 17.93
C ASN A 117 2.92 -6.97 16.90
N ILE A 118 3.53 -7.61 15.90
CA ILE A 118 4.32 -6.94 14.85
C ILE A 118 3.83 -7.26 13.44
N LYS A 119 2.80 -8.10 13.30
CA LYS A 119 2.27 -8.55 12.01
C LYS A 119 0.76 -8.71 12.11
N ILE A 120 0.03 -8.19 11.13
CA ILE A 120 -1.39 -8.44 10.95
C ILE A 120 -1.64 -8.76 9.47
N VAL A 121 -2.42 -9.80 9.21
CA VAL A 121 -2.94 -10.13 7.89
C VAL A 121 -4.45 -9.97 7.93
N PHE A 122 -5.01 -9.24 6.97
CA PHE A 122 -6.44 -9.03 6.87
C PHE A 122 -6.89 -8.98 5.42
N GLU A 123 -8.14 -9.31 5.19
CA GLU A 123 -8.81 -9.17 3.90
C GLU A 123 -9.84 -8.05 4.00
N TRP A 124 -10.06 -7.34 2.90
CA TRP A 124 -11.15 -6.38 2.80
C TRP A 124 -11.77 -6.38 1.41
N GLN A 125 -13.06 -6.07 1.36
CA GLN A 125 -13.84 -6.08 0.13
C GLN A 125 -14.73 -4.85 0.05
N ASN A 126 -14.76 -4.22 -1.11
CA ASN A 126 -15.75 -3.22 -1.48
C ASN A 126 -16.59 -3.75 -2.64
N HIS A 127 -17.89 -3.92 -2.40
CA HIS A 127 -18.84 -4.36 -3.44
C HIS A 127 -19.41 -3.20 -4.27
N ALA A 128 -19.18 -1.94 -3.86
CA ALA A 128 -19.54 -0.77 -4.66
C ALA A 128 -18.51 -0.53 -5.75
N PHE A 129 -18.87 0.17 -6.83
CA PHE A 129 -17.91 0.51 -7.88
C PHE A 129 -16.82 1.50 -7.38
N PRO A 130 -15.53 1.27 -7.68
CA PRO A 130 -14.99 0.07 -8.30
C PRO A 130 -14.96 -1.11 -7.33
N TYR A 131 -15.40 -2.28 -7.80
CA TYR A 131 -15.30 -3.51 -7.04
C TYR A 131 -13.83 -3.79 -6.73
N GLN A 132 -13.54 -4.06 -5.46
CA GLN A 132 -12.18 -4.38 -5.02
C GLN A 132 -12.23 -5.46 -3.94
N HIS A 133 -11.31 -6.40 -4.04
CA HIS A 133 -11.01 -7.40 -3.02
C HIS A 133 -9.51 -7.44 -2.86
N GLU A 134 -9.02 -7.33 -1.63
CA GLU A 134 -7.60 -7.27 -1.35
C GLU A 134 -7.28 -8.05 -0.07
N ILE A 135 -6.21 -8.84 -0.13
CA ILE A 135 -5.57 -9.42 1.04
C ILE A 135 -4.31 -8.60 1.32
N LYS A 136 -4.20 -8.09 2.54
CA LYS A 136 -3.12 -7.20 2.96
C LYS A 136 -2.42 -7.74 4.20
N LYS A 137 -1.10 -7.78 4.13
CA LYS A 137 -0.20 -8.06 5.24
C LYS A 137 0.52 -6.77 5.63
N ILE A 138 0.44 -6.43 6.91
CA ILE A 138 1.13 -5.30 7.53
C ILE A 138 2.11 -5.84 8.56
N GLU A 139 3.37 -5.41 8.48
CA GLU A 139 4.45 -5.78 9.39
C GLU A 139 5.13 -4.53 9.95
N LYS A 140 5.52 -4.54 11.22
CA LYS A 140 6.25 -3.46 11.90
C LYS A 140 7.72 -3.84 12.03
N LYS A 141 8.64 -2.98 11.58
CA LYS A 141 10.09 -3.12 11.76
C LYS A 141 10.71 -1.79 12.21
N GLY A 142 11.02 -1.66 13.50
CA GLY A 142 11.51 -0.40 14.06
C GLY A 142 10.46 0.71 13.90
N SER A 143 10.83 1.84 13.29
CA SER A 143 9.87 2.92 12.96
C SER A 143 8.98 2.59 11.76
N LEU A 144 9.35 1.61 10.94
CA LEU A 144 8.70 1.34 9.66
C LEU A 144 7.50 0.41 9.77
N ILE A 145 6.48 0.70 8.97
CA ILE A 145 5.45 -0.25 8.54
C ILE A 145 5.79 -0.73 7.14
N LEU A 146 5.79 -2.05 6.96
CA LEU A 146 5.84 -2.71 5.67
C LEU A 146 4.45 -3.24 5.34
N SER A 147 3.93 -2.90 4.17
CA SER A 147 2.63 -3.32 3.67
C SER A 147 2.83 -4.09 2.37
N THR A 148 2.28 -5.29 2.28
CA THR A 148 2.15 -6.01 1.02
C THR A 148 0.70 -6.39 0.79
N SER A 149 0.17 -6.11 -0.39
CA SER A 149 -1.18 -6.51 -0.78
C SER A 149 -1.22 -7.19 -2.14
N TYR A 150 -2.24 -8.04 -2.30
CA TYR A 150 -2.61 -8.77 -3.50
C TYR A 150 -4.13 -8.71 -3.66
#